data_AF-A0A943D0K7-F1
#
_entry.id   AF-A0A943D0K7-F1
#
_cell.length_a   1.000
_cell.length_b   1.000
_cell.length_c   1.000
_cell.angle_alpha   90.00
_cell.angle_beta   90.00
_cell.angle_gamma   90.00
#
_symmetry.space_group_name_H-M   'P 1'
#
loop_
_entity.id
_entity.type
_entity.pdbx_description
1 polymer ?
#
loop_
_entity_poly.entity_id
_entity_poly.type
_entity_poly.pdbx_seq_one_letter_code
_entity_poly.pdbx_strand_id
1 'polypeptide(L)' 'MSNLYELYKKYEVKDVKTIEEFLKKYGKYDRYEGRGEEYFNCSIKSNEEDLNKYGYTIISHHDSVTGRVVSFYNKEDSQC' A
#
# COMPACT_ATOMS: atom_id res chain seq x y z
N MET A 1 -14.79 -2.21 -19.30
CA MET A 1 -13.37 -1.98 -18.95
C MET A 1 -13.24 -2.22 -17.46
N SER A 2 -12.48 -3.22 -17.02
CA SER A 2 -12.20 -3.38 -15.59
C SER A 2 -11.23 -2.30 -15.15
N ASN A 3 -11.64 -1.43 -14.24
CA ASN A 3 -10.75 -0.44 -13.65
C ASN A 3 -9.77 -1.17 -12.72
N LEU A 4 -8.48 -0.78 -12.72
CA LEU A 4 -7.47 -1.34 -11.82
C LEU A 4 -7.92 -1.24 -10.36
N TYR A 5 -8.62 -0.17 -10.00
CA TYR A 5 -9.23 0.01 -8.69
C TYR A 5 -10.12 -1.18 -8.27
N GLU A 6 -11.02 -1.65 -9.14
CA GLU A 6 -11.90 -2.79 -8.80
C GLU A 6 -11.15 -4.12 -8.84
N LEU A 7 -10.18 -4.24 -9.74
CA LEU A 7 -9.37 -5.45 -9.90
C LEU A 7 -8.53 -5.73 -8.66
N TYR A 8 -7.99 -4.69 -8.02
CA TYR A 8 -7.20 -4.82 -6.80
C TYR A 8 -8.05 -4.91 -5.53
N LYS A 9 -9.34 -4.57 -5.57
CA LYS A 9 -10.22 -4.54 -4.38
C LYS A 9 -10.34 -5.91 -3.69
N LYS A 10 -10.20 -7.00 -4.44
CA LYS A 10 -10.16 -8.37 -3.88
C LYS A 10 -8.90 -8.69 -3.06
N TYR A 11 -7.86 -7.87 -3.19
CA TYR A 11 -6.61 -7.95 -2.44
C TYR A 11 -6.52 -6.88 -1.34
N GLU A 12 -7.63 -6.20 -1.05
CA GLU A 12 -7.73 -5.19 0.00
C GLU A 12 -7.37 -5.77 1.37
N VAL A 13 -6.42 -5.13 2.04
CA VAL A 13 -6.10 -5.43 3.44
C VAL A 13 -6.86 -4.48 4.35
N LYS A 14 -7.57 -5.04 5.34
CA LYS A 14 -8.46 -4.27 6.25
C LYS A 14 -7.96 -4.20 7.68
N ASP A 15 -6.88 -4.92 7.96
CA ASP A 15 -6.21 -5.12 9.23
C ASP A 15 -5.12 -4.07 9.51
N VAL A 16 -4.92 -3.13 8.59
CA VAL A 16 -4.04 -1.96 8.73
C VAL A 16 -4.85 -0.69 8.51
N LYS A 17 -4.48 0.40 9.18
CA LYS A 17 -5.20 1.68 9.07
C LYS A 17 -4.35 2.79 8.44
N THR A 18 -3.04 2.65 8.45
CA THR A 18 -2.10 3.63 7.88
C THR A 18 -1.19 3.01 6.85
N ILE A 19 -0.63 3.85 5.96
CA ILE A 19 0.38 3.45 4.98
C ILE A 19 1.63 2.91 5.69
N GLU A 20 2.04 3.50 6.80
CA GLU A 20 3.19 3.03 7.56
C GLU A 20 2.99 1.60 8.06
N GLU A 21 1.84 1.29 8.66
CA GLU A 21 1.50 -0.07 9.09
C GLU A 21 1.43 -1.04 7.90
N PHE A 22 0.85 -0.59 6.79
CA PHE A 22 0.75 -1.37 5.57
C PHE A 22 2.13 -1.76 5.03
N LEU A 23 3.05 -0.80 4.93
CA LEU A 23 4.41 -1.05 4.46
C LEU A 23 5.23 -1.89 5.45
N LYS A 24 5.09 -1.68 6.77
CA LYS A 24 5.78 -2.48 7.79
C LYS A 24 5.28 -3.93 7.84
N LYS A 25 3.97 -4.14 7.75
CA LYS A 25 3.36 -5.46 7.92
C LYS A 25 3.47 -6.31 6.67
N TYR A 26 3.27 -5.69 5.50
CA TYR A 26 3.22 -6.41 4.25
C TYR A 26 4.46 -6.22 3.39
N GLY A 27 5.21 -5.15 3.55
CA GLY A 27 6.44 -4.89 2.81
C GLY A 27 7.64 -5.64 3.41
N LYS A 28 8.54 -6.12 2.54
CA LYS A 28 9.76 -6.80 2.98
C LYS A 28 10.68 -5.83 3.74
N TYR A 29 11.19 -6.28 4.88
CA TYR A 29 12.14 -5.52 5.70
C TYR A 29 13.29 -4.94 4.85
N ASP A 30 13.94 -5.76 4.02
CA ASP A 30 15.06 -5.35 3.14
C ASP A 30 14.72 -4.23 2.14
N ARG A 31 13.44 -4.06 1.80
CA ARG A 31 12.96 -3.03 0.87
C ARG A 31 12.59 -1.72 1.56
N TYR A 32 12.15 -1.80 2.82
CA TYR A 32 11.57 -0.67 3.53
C TYR A 32 12.44 -0.26 4.72
N GLU A 33 12.50 -1.06 5.78
CA GLU A 33 13.24 -0.73 7.00
C GLU A 33 14.75 -0.94 6.87
N GLY A 34 15.20 -1.89 6.05
CA GLY A 34 16.61 -2.27 5.90
C GLY A 34 17.47 -1.26 5.13
N ARG A 35 16.85 -0.29 4.45
CA ARG A 35 17.55 0.75 3.67
C ARG A 35 17.74 2.07 4.42
N GLY A 36 17.24 2.15 5.65
CA GLY A 36 17.27 3.35 6.48
C GLY A 36 15.96 4.12 6.49
N GLU A 37 15.77 4.88 7.56
CA GLU A 37 14.52 5.61 7.86
C GLU A 37 14.16 6.65 6.79
N GLU A 38 15.15 7.31 6.18
CA GLU A 38 14.91 8.27 5.09
C GLU A 38 14.27 7.62 3.87
N TYR A 39 14.71 6.42 3.50
CA TYR A 39 14.15 5.68 2.37
C TYR A 39 12.72 5.21 2.67
N PHE A 40 12.50 4.79 3.92
CA PHE A 40 11.18 4.40 4.38
C PHE A 40 10.19 5.57 4.34
N ASN A 41 10.60 6.75 4.81
CA ASN A 41 9.79 7.97 4.75
C ASN A 41 9.47 8.41 3.32
N CYS A 42 10.44 8.32 2.40
CA CYS A 42 10.17 8.55 0.98
C CYS A 42 9.16 7.55 0.41
N SER A 43 9.24 6.29 0.81
CA SER A 43 8.29 5.26 0.39
C SER A 43 6.89 5.52 0.92
N ILE A 44 6.75 5.94 2.19
CA ILE A 44 5.47 6.35 2.78
C ILE A 44 4.88 7.49 1.95
N LYS A 45 5.63 8.57 1.73
CA LYS A 45 5.16 9.73 0.96
C LYS A 45 4.69 9.35 -0.44
N SER A 46 5.49 8.55 -1.17
CA SER A 46 5.10 8.08 -2.50
C SER A 46 3.80 7.30 -2.48
N ASN A 47 3.60 6.43 -1.47
CA ASN A 47 2.36 5.67 -1.33
C ASN A 47 1.17 6.54 -0.91
N GLU A 48 1.38 7.58 -0.11
CA GLU A 48 0.36 8.57 0.23
C GLU A 48 -0.04 9.40 -1.00
N GLU A 49 0.91 9.77 -1.86
CA GLU A 49 0.64 10.47 -3.12
C GLU A 49 -0.20 9.59 -4.07
N ASP A 50 0.16 8.30 -4.21
CA ASP A 50 -0.62 7.34 -4.99
C ASP A 50 -2.02 7.15 -4.40
N LEU A 51 -2.13 7.04 -3.08
CA LEU A 51 -3.40 6.94 -2.37
C LEU A 51 -4.29 8.17 -2.63
N ASN A 52 -3.72 9.38 -2.59
CA ASN A 52 -4.45 10.62 -2.86
C ASN A 52 -4.86 10.77 -4.34
N LYS A 53 -4.00 10.30 -5.26
CA LYS A 53 -4.23 10.44 -6.70
C LYS A 53 -5.20 9.40 -7.26
N TYR A 54 -5.11 8.16 -6.76
CA TYR A 54 -5.85 7.02 -7.30
C TYR A 54 -6.91 6.47 -6.33
N GLY A 55 -6.90 6.87 -5.06
CA GLY A 55 -7.77 6.33 -4.01
C GLY A 55 -7.29 4.98 -3.43
N TYR A 56 -6.17 4.45 -3.92
CA TYR A 56 -5.57 3.19 -3.48
C TYR A 56 -4.06 3.16 -3.75
N THR A 57 -3.36 2.31 -3.00
CA THR A 57 -1.97 1.92 -3.29
C THR A 57 -1.83 0.40 -3.23
N ILE A 58 -0.78 -0.14 -3.85
CA ILE A 58 -0.51 -1.58 -3.91
C ILE A 58 0.94 -1.89 -3.55
N ILE A 59 1.14 -3.02 -2.89
CA ILE A 59 2.46 -3.66 -2.78
C ILE A 59 2.45 -4.85 -3.72
N SER A 60 3.45 -4.89 -4.59
CA SER A 60 3.64 -5.96 -5.56
C SER A 60 3.93 -7.30 -4.86
N HIS A 61 3.68 -8.42 -5.53
CA HIS A 61 4.07 -9.75 -5.04
C HIS A 61 5.57 -9.84 -4.69
N HIS A 62 6.42 -9.12 -5.44
CA HIS A 62 7.88 -9.15 -5.23
C HIS A 62 8.30 -8.43 -3.96
N ASP A 63 7.60 -7.34 -3.61
CA ASP A 63 7.90 -6.51 -2.46
C ASP A 63 7.12 -6.93 -1.21
N SER A 64 6.11 -7.80 -1.37
CA SER A 64 5.34 -8.32 -0.25
C SER A 64 6.03 -9.48 0.47
N VAL A 65 6.00 -9.46 1.80
CA VAL A 65 6.40 -10.57 2.69
C VAL A 65 5.58 -11.82 2.42
N THR A 66 4.30 -11.66 2.09
CA THR A 66 3.37 -12.78 1.85
C THR A 66 3.58 -13.45 0.50
N GLY A 67 4.38 -12.85 -0.40
CA GLY A 67 4.45 -13.27 -1.78
C GLY A 67 3.05 -13.23 -2.41
N ARG A 68 2.29 -12.17 -2.21
CA ARG A 68 1.02 -11.90 -2.90
C ARG A 68 0.90 -10.40 -3.12
N VAL A 69 0.11 -10.01 -4.11
CA VAL A 69 -0.27 -8.61 -4.26
C VAL A 69 -1.22 -8.27 -3.12
N VAL A 70 -0.96 -7.16 -2.46
CA VAL A 70 -1.85 -6.59 -1.44
C VAL A 70 -2.12 -5.14 -1.79
N SER A 71 -3.30 -4.67 -1.46
CA SER A 71 -3.75 -3.31 -1.79
C SER A 71 -4.33 -2.63 -0.57
N PHE A 72 -4.05 -1.35 -0.44
CA PHE A 72 -4.58 -0.49 0.61
C PHE A 72 -5.43 0.60 -0.03
N TYR A 73 -6.64 0.80 0.49
CA TYR A 73 -7.59 1.79 0.00
C TYR A 73 -7.82 2.86 1.05
N ASN A 74 -7.97 4.11 0.63
CA ASN A 74 -8.36 5.15 1.58
C ASN A 74 -9.82 4.93 1.95
N LYS A 75 -10.12 4.81 3.25
CA LYS A 75 -11.49 4.67 3.74
C LYS A 75 -12.30 5.97 3.63
N GLU A 76 -11.64 7.09 3.31
CA GLU A 76 -12.27 8.39 3.10
C GLU A 76 -13.11 8.48 1.82
N ASP A 77 -13.11 7.48 0.93
CA ASP A 77 -14.04 7.46 -0.22
C ASP A 77 -15.49 7.07 0.18
N SER A 78 -15.81 7.10 1.47
CA SER A 78 -17.20 7.08 1.92
C SER A 78 -17.81 8.48 1.72
N GLN A 79 -18.31 8.71 0.51
CA GLN A 79 -19.40 9.62 0.13
C GLN A 79 -19.68 10.81 1.07
N CYS A 80 -19.46 12.03 0.56
CA CYS A 80 -20.37 13.16 0.77
C CYS A 80 -20.38 14.03 -0.50
#